data_AF-A0A9D1GBL4-F1
#
_entry.id   AF-A0A9D1GBL4-F1
#
_cell.length_a   1.000
_cell.length_b   1.000
_cell.length_c   1.000
_cell.angle_alpha   90.00
_cell.angle_beta   90.00
_cell.angle_gamma   90.00
#
_symmetry.space_group_name_H-M   'P 1'
#
loop_
_entity.id
_entity.type
_entity.pdbx_description
1 polymer ?
#
loop_
_entity_poly.entity_id
_entity_poly.type
_entity_poly.pdbx_seq_one_letter_code
_entity_poly.pdbx_strand_id
1 'polypeptide(L)'
;MTIEDVYRYMISGYFGVMEMDSYKLKEYVLADIKQYIKDYMEENPSKNFNLDEEVENIKNNVSVKTKLQDALLVLNKMDNAPMDLILDIKHRLKTIK
;
A
#
# COMPACT_ATOMS: atom_id res chain seq x y z
N MET A 1 -4.75 -8.56 -14.71
CA MET A 1 -4.87 -7.48 -13.70
C MET A 1 -5.63 -6.37 -14.38
N THR A 2 -6.80 -6.01 -13.87
CA THR A 2 -7.51 -4.80 -14.33
C THR A 2 -6.89 -3.57 -13.70
N ILE A 3 -7.31 -2.38 -14.13
CA ILE A 3 -6.85 -1.12 -13.54
C ILE A 3 -7.36 -0.96 -12.10
N GLU A 4 -8.55 -1.49 -11.81
CA GLU A 4 -9.13 -1.53 -10.48
C GLU A 4 -8.36 -2.46 -9.55
N ASP A 5 -7.92 -3.62 -10.05
CA ASP A 5 -7.01 -4.49 -9.29
C ASP A 5 -5.72 -3.75 -8.92
N VAL A 6 -5.24 -2.87 -9.81
CA VAL A 6 -4.07 -2.04 -9.55
C VAL A 6 -4.32 -1.05 -8.42
N TYR A 7 -5.44 -0.32 -8.44
CA TYR A 7 -5.75 0.59 -7.33
C TYR A 7 -5.87 -0.17 -6.00
N ARG A 8 -6.54 -1.34 -6.00
CA ARG A 8 -6.76 -2.12 -4.78
C ARG A 8 -5.44 -2.53 -4.12
N TYR A 9 -4.49 -3.09 -4.87
CA TYR A 9 -3.21 -3.45 -4.25
C TYR A 9 -2.42 -2.22 -3.82
N MET A 10 -2.50 -1.08 -4.55
CA MET A 10 -1.80 0.12 -4.10
C MET A 10 -2.37 0.67 -2.78
N ILE A 11 -3.70 0.75 -2.67
CA ILE A 11 -4.41 1.15 -1.45
C ILE A 11 -4.12 0.15 -0.32
N SER A 12 -4.17 -1.15 -0.60
CA SER A 12 -3.78 -2.21 0.34
C SER A 12 -2.33 -2.04 0.82
N GLY A 13 -1.41 -1.68 -0.07
CA GLY A 13 -0.02 -1.39 0.26
C GLY A 13 0.15 -0.17 1.16
N TYR A 14 -0.64 0.89 0.97
CA TYR A 14 -0.71 2.01 1.90
C TYR A 14 -1.09 1.54 3.31
N PHE A 15 -2.15 0.71 3.43
CA PHE A 15 -2.52 0.12 4.71
C PHE A 15 -1.42 -0.78 5.28
N GLY A 16 -0.67 -1.49 4.44
CA GLY A 16 0.46 -2.30 4.88
C GLY A 16 1.60 -1.49 5.49
N VAL A 17 1.95 -0.35 4.90
CA VAL A 17 2.92 0.57 5.52
C VAL A 17 2.36 1.16 6.81
N MET A 18 1.06 1.46 6.86
CA MET A 18 0.42 2.01 8.05
C MET A 18 0.53 1.09 9.27
N GLU A 19 0.53 -0.23 9.06
CA GLU A 19 0.74 -1.22 10.12
C GLU A 19 2.13 -1.13 10.77
N MET A 20 3.13 -0.51 10.13
CA MET A 20 4.54 -0.49 10.59
C MET A 20 4.79 0.57 11.69
N ASP A 21 4.09 0.47 12.82
CA ASP A 21 4.06 1.47 13.90
C ASP A 21 5.42 1.90 14.48
N SER A 22 6.40 1.00 14.48
CA SER A 22 7.74 1.30 14.99
C SER A 22 8.60 2.12 14.02
N TYR A 23 8.16 2.29 12.77
CA TYR A 23 8.94 2.97 11.74
C TYR A 23 8.81 4.49 11.85
N LYS A 24 9.91 5.18 12.22
CA LYS A 24 9.90 6.61 12.56
C LYS A 24 9.46 7.54 11.43
N LEU A 25 9.77 7.19 10.18
CA LEU A 25 9.48 8.01 9.00
C LEU A 25 8.19 7.57 8.29
N LYS A 26 7.35 6.76 8.94
CA LYS A 26 6.14 6.16 8.36
C LYS A 26 5.22 7.20 7.72
N GLU A 27 4.97 8.32 8.41
CA GLU A 27 4.05 9.36 7.94
C GLU A 27 4.51 10.00 6.61
N TYR A 28 5.82 10.18 6.41
CA TYR A 28 6.36 10.69 5.15
C TYR A 28 6.17 9.69 4.02
N VAL A 29 6.47 8.42 4.27
CA VAL A 29 6.27 7.36 3.26
C VAL A 29 4.79 7.19 2.91
N LEU A 30 3.88 7.28 3.90
CA LEU A 30 2.44 7.24 3.67
C LEU A 30 1.97 8.42 2.81
N ALA A 31 2.50 9.63 3.04
CA ALA A 31 2.20 10.78 2.21
C ALA A 31 2.64 10.56 0.76
N ASP A 32 3.86 10.04 0.54
CA ASP A 32 4.39 9.75 -0.79
C ASP A 32 3.56 8.66 -1.51
N ILE A 33 3.20 7.57 -0.81
CA ILE A 33 2.34 6.52 -1.36
C ILE A 33 0.96 7.09 -1.71
N LYS A 34 0.38 7.92 -0.85
CA LYS A 34 -0.93 8.53 -1.10
C LYS A 34 -0.90 9.42 -2.33
N GLN A 35 0.16 10.19 -2.52
CA GLN A 35 0.33 11.00 -3.72
C GLN A 35 0.50 10.13 -4.96
N TYR A 36 1.37 9.12 -4.89
CA TYR A 36 1.58 8.15 -5.97
C TYR A 36 0.28 7.47 -6.43
N ILE A 37 -0.58 7.06 -5.49
CA ILE A 37 -1.89 6.47 -5.80
C ILE A 37 -2.80 7.48 -6.51
N LYS A 38 -2.86 8.72 -6.02
CA LYS A 38 -3.69 9.77 -6.62
C LYS A 38 -3.25 10.06 -8.05
N ASP A 39 -1.96 10.29 -8.26
CA ASP A 39 -1.39 10.56 -9.57
C ASP A 39 -1.72 9.41 -10.54
N TYR A 40 -1.53 8.16 -10.10
CA TYR A 40 -1.86 6.99 -10.91
C TYR A 40 -3.35 6.93 -11.27
N MET A 41 -4.26 7.16 -10.33
CA MET A 41 -5.71 7.14 -10.57
C MET A 41 -6.17 8.30 -11.48
N GLU A 42 -5.53 9.46 -11.40
CA GLU A 42 -5.82 10.62 -12.24
C GLU A 42 -5.38 10.38 -13.69
N GLU A 43 -4.18 9.82 -13.89
CA GLU A 43 -3.67 9.44 -15.22
C GLU A 43 -4.46 8.28 -15.84
N ASN A 44 -5.01 7.42 -14.98
CA ASN A 44 -5.65 6.19 -15.36
C ASN A 44 -7.04 6.13 -14.72
N PRO A 45 -8.04 6.89 -15.16
CA PRO A 45 -9.35 6.93 -14.50
C PRO A 45 -10.20 5.68 -14.81
N SER A 46 -10.92 5.19 -13.81
CA SER A 46 -11.97 4.16 -14.00
C SER A 46 -13.31 4.63 -13.46
N LYS A 47 -14.38 4.31 -14.20
CA LYS A 47 -15.77 4.56 -13.79
C LYS A 47 -16.34 3.44 -12.91
N ASN A 48 -15.63 2.31 -12.81
CA ASN A 48 -16.09 1.10 -12.13
C ASN A 48 -15.44 0.93 -10.75
N PHE A 49 -14.90 2.00 -10.18
CA PHE A 49 -14.19 1.96 -8.91
C PHE A 49 -14.80 2.94 -7.91
N ASN A 50 -15.39 2.40 -6.85
CA ASN A 50 -15.88 3.19 -5.73
C ASN A 50 -14.80 3.27 -4.65
N LEU A 51 -14.08 4.40 -4.61
CA LEU A 51 -12.92 4.55 -3.74
C LEU A 51 -13.26 4.35 -2.25
N ASP A 52 -14.33 4.96 -1.76
CA ASP A 52 -14.67 4.91 -0.33
C ASP A 52 -15.04 3.49 0.12
N GLU A 53 -15.83 2.79 -0.70
CA GLU A 53 -16.22 1.40 -0.44
C GLU A 53 -15.03 0.45 -0.48
N GLU A 54 -14.15 0.60 -1.47
CA GLU A 54 -12.96 -0.24 -1.61
C GLU A 54 -11.95 0.02 -0.49
N VAL A 55 -11.76 1.27 -0.07
CA VAL A 55 -10.91 1.63 1.08
C VAL A 55 -11.40 0.96 2.35
N GLU A 56 -12.71 1.03 2.65
CA GLU A 56 -13.27 0.37 3.83
C GLU A 56 -13.19 -1.17 3.72
N ASN A 57 -13.48 -1.74 2.55
CA ASN A 57 -13.35 -3.16 2.31
C ASN A 57 -11.91 -3.65 2.55
N ILE A 58 -10.91 -2.94 1.98
CA ILE A 58 -9.50 -3.28 2.14
C ILE A 58 -9.08 -3.17 3.61
N LYS A 59 -9.45 -2.06 4.26
CA LYS A 59 -9.12 -1.82 5.67
C LYS A 59 -9.63 -2.94 6.57
N ASN A 60 -10.88 -3.37 6.38
CA ASN A 60 -11.56 -4.29 7.30
C ASN A 60 -11.38 -5.77 6.94
N ASN A 61 -11.28 -6.13 5.65
CA ASN A 61 -11.34 -7.52 5.20
C ASN A 61 -9.99 -8.06 4.69
N VAL A 62 -9.07 -7.21 4.24
CA VAL A 62 -7.77 -7.68 3.74
C VAL A 62 -6.82 -7.94 4.92
N SER A 63 -6.20 -9.12 4.91
CA SER A 63 -5.28 -9.54 5.97
C SER A 63 -4.05 -8.62 6.05
N VAL A 64 -3.49 -8.46 7.26
CA VAL A 64 -2.23 -7.72 7.46
C VAL A 64 -1.10 -8.30 6.60
N LYS A 65 -1.06 -9.64 6.45
CA LYS A 65 -0.06 -10.32 5.60
C LYS A 65 -0.14 -9.83 4.15
N THR A 66 -1.34 -9.79 3.58
CA THR A 66 -1.57 -9.32 2.22
C THR A 66 -1.23 -7.84 2.08
N LYS A 67 -1.70 -7.00 3.01
CA LYS A 67 -1.36 -5.56 3.05
C LYS A 67 0.14 -5.32 3.04
N LEU A 68 0.91 -6.07 3.85
CA LEU A 68 2.37 -5.98 3.90
C LEU A 68 3.05 -6.48 2.62
N GLN A 69 2.52 -7.52 1.96
CA GLN A 69 3.02 -7.96 0.66
C GLN A 69 2.77 -6.90 -0.42
N ASP A 70 1.58 -6.31 -0.43
CA ASP A 70 1.22 -5.24 -1.34
C ASP A 70 2.06 -3.97 -1.08
N ALA A 71 2.37 -3.68 0.18
CA ALA A 71 3.27 -2.58 0.55
C ALA A 71 4.65 -2.75 -0.10
N LEU A 72 5.19 -3.98 -0.13
CA LEU A 72 6.43 -4.25 -0.85
C LEU A 72 6.28 -3.99 -2.35
N LEU A 73 5.16 -4.36 -2.97
CA LEU A 73 4.93 -4.10 -4.39
C LEU A 73 4.91 -2.59 -4.69
N VAL A 74 4.24 -1.80 -3.85
CA VAL A 74 4.17 -0.33 -4.00
C VAL A 74 5.54 0.30 -3.79
N LEU A 75 6.20 -0.02 -2.68
CA LEU A 75 7.51 0.56 -2.34
C LEU A 75 8.56 0.26 -3.42
N ASN A 76 8.58 -0.95 -4.00
CA ASN A 76 9.53 -1.27 -5.08
C ASN A 76 9.24 -0.54 -6.41
N LYS A 77 8.10 0.14 -6.55
CA LYS A 77 7.76 0.97 -7.71
C LYS A 77 8.06 2.45 -7.50
N MET A 78 8.38 2.86 -6.28
CA MET A 78 8.73 4.24 -5.95
C MET A 78 10.24 4.41 -6.00
N ASP A 79 10.71 5.52 -6.58
CA ASP A 79 12.15 5.75 -6.76
C ASP A 79 12.91 5.92 -5.42
N ASN A 80 12.25 6.41 -4.38
CA ASN A 80 12.88 6.78 -3.10
C ASN A 80 12.33 6.01 -1.89
N ALA A 81 11.80 4.80 -2.10
CA ALA A 81 11.32 3.99 -0.98
C ALA A 81 12.46 3.65 -0.01
N PRO A 82 12.29 3.86 1.31
CA PRO A 82 13.33 3.55 2.27
C PRO A 82 13.64 2.05 2.34
N MET A 83 14.91 1.70 2.11
CA MET A 83 15.37 0.30 2.10
C MET A 83 15.18 -0.38 3.46
N ASP A 84 15.36 0.36 4.56
CA ASP A 84 15.14 -0.13 5.91
C ASP A 84 13.68 -0.54 6.15
N LEU A 85 12.71 0.26 5.72
CA LEU A 85 11.30 -0.09 5.76
C LEU A 85 10.99 -1.36 4.97
N ILE A 86 11.56 -1.50 3.77
CA ILE A 86 11.41 -2.70 2.94
C ILE A 86 11.93 -3.94 3.69
N LEU A 87 13.08 -3.83 4.36
CA LEU A 87 13.65 -4.93 5.15
C LEU A 87 12.79 -5.25 6.37
N ASP A 88 12.29 -4.24 7.08
CA ASP A 88 11.41 -4.41 8.25
C ASP A 88 10.10 -5.10 7.88
N ILE A 89 9.47 -4.71 6.78
CA ILE A 89 8.27 -5.37 6.26
C ILE A 89 8.56 -6.84 5.92
N LYS A 90 9.68 -7.13 5.24
CA LYS A 90 10.10 -8.51 4.94
C LYS A 90 10.35 -9.32 6.22
N HIS A 91 10.92 -8.70 7.25
CA HIS A 91 11.13 -9.35 8.55
C HIS A 91 9.79 -9.67 9.22
N ARG A 92 8.88 -8.70 9.28
CA ARG A 92 7.54 -8.88 9.84
C ARG A 92 6.76 -9.97 9.13
N LEU A 93 6.81 -10.02 7.79
CA LEU A 93 6.17 -11.07 7.00
C LEU A 93 6.67 -12.48 7.35
N LYS A 94 7.92 -12.65 7.78
CA LYS A 94 8.45 -13.95 8.24
C LYS A 94 7.93 -14.35 9.62
N THR A 95 7.53 -13.37 10.43
CA THR A 95 7.00 -13.60 11.78
C THR A 95 5.49 -13.85 11.80
N ILE A 96 4.77 -13.33 10.80
CA ILE A 96 3.33 -13.57 10.61
C ILE A 96 3.17 -14.96 9.98
N LYS A 97 2.58 -15.90 10.73
CA LYS A 97 2.22 -17.23 10.24
C LYS A 97 1.11 -17.14 9.20
#